data_AF-A0A562VNW6-F1
#
_entry.id   AF-A0A562VNW6-F1
#
_cell.length_a   1.000
_cell.length_b   1.000
_cell.length_c   1.000
_cell.angle_alpha   90.00
_cell.angle_beta   90.00
_cell.angle_gamma   90.00
#
_symmetry.space_group_name_H-M   'P 1'
#
loop_
_entity.id
_entity.type
_entity.pdbx_description
1 polymer ?
#
loop_
_entity_poly.entity_id
_entity_poly.type
_entity_poly.pdbx_seq_one_letter_code
_entity_poly.pdbx_strand_id
1 'polypeptide(L)' 'MNDLLRQDDLMEFMKISRATLWRMRRHKDFPKPVVLLGCKRWRREDVESWLEGKKEEAKMIDPASATGN' A
#
# COMPACT_ATOMS: atom_id res chain seq x y z
N MET A 1 18.45 0.47 2.59
CA MET A 1 18.60 1.36 1.42
C MET A 1 17.33 2.20 1.37
N ASN A 2 17.39 3.49 1.67
CA ASN A 2 16.21 4.32 1.90
C ASN A 2 15.70 4.94 0.59
N ASP A 3 14.95 4.15 -0.18
CA ASP A 3 14.29 4.63 -1.38
C ASP A 3 12.96 5.30 -1.04
N LEU A 4 12.78 6.54 -1.54
CA LEU A 4 11.56 7.31 -1.43
C LEU A 4 10.78 7.23 -2.75
N LEU A 5 9.68 6.50 -2.75
CA LEU A 5 8.76 6.36 -3.87
C LEU A 5 7.91 7.61 -4.07
N ARG A 6 7.80 8.06 -5.31
CA ARG A 6 6.78 9.02 -5.74
C ARG A 6 5.42 8.32 -5.77
N GLN A 7 4.37 9.14 -5.90
CA GLN A 7 3.02 8.60 -6.08
C GLN A 7 2.94 7.70 -7.33
N ASP A 8 3.60 8.10 -8.42
CA ASP A 8 3.57 7.35 -9.68
C ASP A 8 4.34 6.02 -9.55
N ASP A 9 5.54 6.06 -8.95
CA ASP A 9 6.31 4.84 -8.65
C ASP A 9 5.51 3.86 -7.78
N LEU A 10 4.80 4.38 -6.78
CA LEU A 10 3.96 3.58 -5.88
C LEU A 10 2.78 2.94 -6.61
N MET A 11 2.12 3.68 -7.51
CA MET A 11 1.04 3.16 -8.35
C MET A 11 1.54 2.07 -9.29
N GLU A 12 2.72 2.27 -9.89
CA GLU A 12 3.32 1.30 -10.80
C GLU A 12 3.81 0.05 -10.06
N PHE A 13 4.39 0.22 -8.88
CA PHE A 13 4.88 -0.85 -8.03
C PHE A 13 3.73 -1.75 -7.54
N MET A 14 2.65 -1.15 -7.06
CA MET A 14 1.48 -1.89 -6.57
C MET A 14 0.49 -2.28 -7.69
N LYS A 15 0.71 -1.84 -8.94
CA LYS A 15 -0.20 -1.99 -10.08
C LYS A 15 -1.63 -1.53 -9.78
N ILE A 16 -1.76 -0.36 -9.14
CA ILE A 16 -3.06 0.22 -8.78
C ILE A 16 -3.31 1.57 -9.44
N SER A 17 -4.59 1.92 -9.57
CA SER A 17 -5.00 3.24 -10.03
C SER A 17 -4.82 4.31 -8.95
N ARG A 18 -4.75 5.59 -9.36
CA ARG A 18 -4.73 6.74 -8.45
C ARG A 18 -5.95 6.79 -7.52
N ALA A 19 -7.12 6.41 -8.03
CA ALA A 19 -8.35 6.37 -7.24
C ALA A 19 -8.26 5.32 -6.11
N THR A 20 -7.70 4.15 -6.42
CA THR A 20 -7.43 3.08 -5.44
C THR A 20 -6.43 3.56 -4.39
N LEU A 21 -5.32 4.17 -4.80
CA LEU A 21 -4.33 4.73 -3.89
C LEU A 21 -4.94 5.79 -2.96
N TRP A 22 -5.82 6.65 -3.47
CA TRP A 22 -6.52 7.65 -2.65
C TRP A 22 -7.44 7.01 -1.60
N ARG A 23 -8.17 5.95 -1.96
CA ARG A 23 -8.99 5.17 -1.02
C ARG A 23 -8.10 4.54 0.05
N MET A 24 -7.03 3.84 -0.35
CA MET A 24 -6.06 3.21 0.56
C MET A 24 -5.48 4.22 1.55
N ARG A 25 -5.13 5.43 1.10
CA ARG A 25 -4.59 6.49 1.96
C ARG A 25 -5.56 6.95 3.07
N ARG A 26 -6.87 6.69 2.93
CA ARG A 26 -7.85 6.97 4.00
C ARG A 26 -7.88 5.88 5.06
N HIS A 27 -7.35 4.70 4.78
CA HIS A 27 -7.21 3.64 5.78
C HIS A 27 -6.05 3.96 6.71
N LYS A 28 -6.25 3.70 8.00
CA LYS A 28 -5.26 4.00 9.06
C LYS A 28 -4.00 3.14 8.94
N ASP A 29 -4.12 1.97 8.33
CA ASP A 29 -3.05 0.99 8.23
C ASP A 29 -2.10 1.30 7.07
N PHE A 30 -2.49 2.16 6.13
CA PHE A 30 -1.65 2.47 4.97
C PHE A 30 -0.47 3.38 5.38
N PRO A 31 0.76 3.15 4.86
CA PRO A 31 1.93 3.94 5.20
C PRO A 31 1.73 5.44 5.01
N LYS A 32 2.13 6.21 6.02
CA LYS A 32 2.02 7.67 6.00
C LYS A 32 3.08 8.25 5.04
N PRO A 33 2.71 9.21 4.17
CA PRO A 33 3.68 9.86 3.32
C PRO A 33 4.61 10.76 4.14
N VAL A 34 5.89 10.74 3.78
CA VAL A 34 6.86 11.77 4.13
C VAL A 34 6.67 12.95 3.19
N VAL A 35 6.53 14.16 3.74
CA VAL A 35 6.46 15.39 2.93
C VAL A 35 7.87 15.94 2.77
N LEU A 36 8.36 15.95 1.53
CA LEU A 36 9.66 16.48 1.16
C LEU A 36 9.47 17.56 0.10
N LEU A 37 9.86 18.79 0.40
CA LEU A 37 9.74 19.95 -0.50
C LEU A 37 8.30 20.12 -1.05
N GLY A 38 7.30 19.96 -0.19
CA GLY A 38 5.88 20.03 -0.56
C GLY A 38 5.33 18.82 -1.31
N CYS A 39 6.19 17.87 -1.69
CA CYS A 39 5.81 16.64 -2.37
C CYS A 39 5.64 15.49 -1.38
N LYS A 40 4.59 14.69 -1.56
CA LYS A 40 4.39 13.44 -0.80
C LYS A 40 5.26 12.32 -1.39
N ARG A 41 5.96 11.61 -0.52
CA ARG A 41 6.81 10.46 -0.83
C ARG A 41 6.56 9.35 0.17
N TRP A 42 6.79 8.12 -0.22
CA TRP A 42 6.65 6.95 0.65
C TRP A 42 7.98 6.23 0.76
N ARG A 43 8.33 5.75 1.94
CA ARG A 43 9.50 4.88 2.07
C ARG A 43 9.14 3.53 1.48
N ARG A 44 9.99 2.99 0.61
CA ARG A 44 9.81 1.66 0.03
C ARG A 44 9.66 0.60 1.12
N GLU A 45 10.49 0.67 2.16
CA GLU A 45 10.49 -0.25 3.32
C GLU A 45 9.12 -0.33 4.02
N ASP A 46 8.45 0.81 4.24
CA ASP A 46 7.14 0.87 4.90
C ASP A 46 6.05 0.24 4.02
N VAL A 47 6.11 0.48 2.71
CA VAL A 47 5.15 -0.05 1.74
C VAL A 47 5.29 -1.56 1.59
N GLU A 48 6.53 -2.06 1.51
CA GLU A 48 6.80 -3.51 1.47
C GLU A 48 6.34 -4.20 2.75
N SER A 49 6.64 -3.63 3.92
CA SER A 49 6.19 -4.18 5.21
C SER A 49 4.67 -4.23 5.31
N TRP A 50 3.99 -3.19 4.81
CA TRP A 50 2.52 -3.16 4.77
C TRP A 50 1.95 -4.22 3.81
N LEU A 51 2.56 -4.40 2.64
CA LEU A 51 2.14 -5.43 1.68
C LEU A 51 2.30 -6.84 2.25
N GLU A 52 3.40 -7.10 2.96
CA GLU A 52 3.63 -8.40 3.59
C GLU A 52 2.59 -8.67 4.68
N GLY A 53 2.26 -7.66 5.50
CA GLY A 53 1.18 -7.78 6.49
C GLY A 53 -0.18 -8.14 5.86
N LYS A 54 -0.51 -7.53 4.71
CA LYS A 54 -1.74 -7.85 3.97
C LYS A 54 -1.73 -9.21 3.30
N LYS A 55 -0.56 -9.70 2.90
CA LYS A 55 -0.40 -11.05 2.35
C LYS A 55 -0.63 -12.12 3.41
N GLU A 56 -0.18 -11.90 4.64
CA GLU A 56 -0.44 -12.81 5.76
C GLU A 56 -1.93 -12.79 6.17
N GLU A 57 -2.59 -11.62 6.19
CA GLU A 57 -4.05 -11.55 6.34
C GLU A 57 -4.78 -12.33 5.24
N ALA A 58 -4.34 -12.20 3.98
CA ALA A 58 -4.94 -12.93 2.85
C ALA A 58 -4.68 -14.44 2.91
N LYS A 59 -3.54 -14.89 3.47
CA LYS A 59 -3.26 -16.32 3.70
C LYS A 59 -4.08 -16.90 4.86
N MET A 60 -4.44 -16.07 5.85
CA MET A 60 -5.33 -16.47 6.94
C MET A 60 -6.79 -16.59 6.47
N ILE A 61 -7.14 -15.92 5.37
CA ILE A 61 -8.37 -16.19 4.60
C ILE A 61 -8.08 -17.36 3.65
N ASP A 62 -8.08 -18.57 4.20
CA ASP A 62 -8.18 -19.82 3.43
C ASP A 62 -9.35 -19.69 2.43
N PRO A 63 -9.17 -19.98 1.11
CA PRO A 63 -10.19 -19.74 0.06
C PRO A 63 -11.54 -20.43 0.26
N ALA A 64 -11.72 -21.25 1.30
CA ALA A 64 -12.99 -21.91 1.62
C ALA A 64 -13.98 -21.07 2.44
N SER A 65 -13.61 -19.90 2.99
CA SER A 65 -14.44 -19.22 4.01
C SER A 65 -15.08 -17.88 3.63
N ALA A 66 -15.05 -17.43 2.37
CA ALA A 66 -15.75 -16.20 1.97
C ALA A 66 -16.71 -16.44 0.79
N THR A 67 -17.90 -16.95 1.13
CA THR A 67 -19.24 -16.57 0.64
C THR A 67 -19.26 -15.70 -0.64
N GLY A 68 -19.79 -16.17 -1.76
CA GLY A 68 -21.20 -16.54 -1.90
C GLY A 68 -22.04 -15.28 -2.10
N ASN A 69 -22.30 -14.93 -3.37
CA ASN A 69 -23.43 -14.11 -3.78
C ASN A 69 -23.83 -14.49 -5.21
#